data_AF-A0A1A8BHZ6-F1
#
_entry.id   AF-A0A1A8BHZ6-F1
#
_cell.length_a   1.000
_cell.length_b   1.000
_cell.length_c   1.000
_cell.angle_alpha   90.00
_cell.angle_beta   90.00
_cell.angle_gamma   90.00
#
_symmetry.space_group_name_H-M   'P 1'
#
loop_
_entity.id
_entity.type
_entity.pdbx_description
1 polymer ?
#
loop_
_entity_poly.entity_id
_entity_poly.type
_entity_poly.pdbx_seq_one_letter_code
_entity_poly.pdbx_strand_id
1 'polypeptide(L)'
;ALVYLRTKCLDQVGLFRKSGVKSRIQYLREMVESDPDGVSFEGQSAFDVADMVKQYFRDLPEPIFSSKLCETFLHIYTYFPKDQQMVASQAAILLLPDENREALRLMLFFLRDVVSCVEENQMTPTNIAVCLAPSLFHLNTLKRDTNAARSGHMKYSLCRPDQRDLSENLAATQGLASMISKARRLFQLPEFWPDRSLAAPGSTEDSHRDDLRGPAAQPSQDEGREEQIRLQLSTQQLLKEVREQGPVWENHLGPEHVDLSYRKMRDSCPLWMWRGSVEVNAPQHALLQRLLREHHLWEERLHQAAVIQTLSKDMEVYWYLLRGRGHSLGSQPLQEHLLLRTWQSDPSSGPLFLSSVSTEHPDVQVQGIRSHIHSSLYLLEPTGAMKTRLTHVCRTDTRGRSQEWHSRVSGHLLAASLLSIRDSFSSDYRETNI
;
A
#
# COMPACT_ATOMS: atom_id res chain seq x y z
N ALA A 1 -14.31 8.65 4.11
CA ALA A 1 -15.69 8.16 3.87
C ALA A 1 -16.10 6.97 4.76
N LEU A 2 -15.52 5.77 4.62
CA LEU A 2 -15.93 4.59 5.42
C LEU A 2 -15.80 4.78 6.94
N VAL A 3 -14.76 5.51 7.39
CA VAL A 3 -14.56 5.85 8.81
C VAL A 3 -15.74 6.65 9.34
N TYR A 4 -16.14 7.68 8.60
CA TYR A 4 -17.29 8.52 8.95
C TYR A 4 -18.57 7.71 9.06
N LEU A 5 -18.87 6.88 8.05
CA LEU A 5 -20.06 6.03 8.08
C LEU A 5 -20.06 5.06 9.27
N ARG A 6 -18.91 4.47 9.60
CA ARG A 6 -18.74 3.54 10.72
C ARG A 6 -18.91 4.21 12.08
N THR A 7 -18.49 5.45 12.21
CA THR A 7 -18.47 6.17 13.49
C THR A 7 -19.77 6.93 13.76
N LYS A 8 -20.48 7.36 12.71
CA LYS A 8 -21.62 8.29 12.82
C LYS A 8 -22.93 7.80 12.21
N CYS A 9 -22.92 6.72 11.40
CA CYS A 9 -24.07 6.43 10.53
C CYS A 9 -24.51 4.96 10.52
N LEU A 10 -24.07 4.12 11.46
CA LEU A 10 -24.44 2.70 11.50
C LEU A 10 -25.92 2.46 11.82
N ASP A 11 -26.58 3.41 12.46
CA ASP A 11 -27.99 3.42 12.85
C ASP A 11 -28.94 3.81 11.70
N GLN A 12 -28.39 4.33 10.58
CA GLN A 12 -29.20 4.93 9.52
C GLN A 12 -30.01 3.89 8.72
N VAL A 13 -31.33 3.94 8.85
CA VAL A 13 -32.27 3.01 8.19
C VAL A 13 -32.11 3.04 6.67
N GLY A 14 -31.69 1.91 6.10
CA GLY A 14 -31.52 1.75 4.67
C GLY A 14 -30.20 2.27 4.11
N LEU A 15 -29.12 2.32 4.92
CA LEU A 15 -27.77 2.63 4.43
C LEU A 15 -27.41 1.75 3.21
N PHE A 16 -26.88 2.36 2.14
CA PHE A 16 -26.69 1.77 0.80
C PHE A 16 -27.95 1.43 -0.02
N ARG A 17 -29.14 1.32 0.59
CA ARG A 17 -30.40 1.06 -0.13
C ARG A 17 -31.08 2.35 -0.57
N LYS A 18 -31.18 3.34 0.32
CA LYS A 18 -31.73 4.66 -0.01
C LYS A 18 -30.71 5.45 -0.84
N SER A 19 -31.19 6.07 -1.92
CA SER A 19 -30.35 6.87 -2.80
C SER A 19 -30.04 8.24 -2.18
N GLY A 20 -28.80 8.67 -2.35
CA GLY A 20 -28.38 10.03 -2.09
C GLY A 20 -28.79 10.99 -3.22
N VAL A 21 -28.56 12.28 -3.00
CA VAL A 21 -28.84 13.32 -3.98
C VAL A 21 -27.66 13.47 -4.93
N LYS A 22 -27.91 13.31 -6.23
CA LYS A 22 -26.87 13.28 -7.28
C LYS A 22 -25.90 14.48 -7.23
N SER A 23 -26.41 15.69 -7.08
CA SER A 23 -25.57 16.90 -7.03
C SER A 23 -24.65 16.91 -5.81
N ARG A 24 -25.15 16.50 -4.64
CA ARG A 24 -24.33 16.38 -3.42
C ARG A 24 -23.29 15.29 -3.56
N ILE A 25 -23.63 14.15 -4.15
CA ILE A 25 -22.67 13.07 -4.41
C ILE A 25 -21.54 13.56 -5.33
N GLN A 26 -21.87 14.27 -6.42
CA GLN A 26 -20.89 14.81 -7.34
C GLN A 26 -19.95 15.82 -6.64
N TYR A 27 -20.52 16.71 -5.83
CA TYR A 27 -19.74 17.64 -5.00
C TYR A 27 -18.80 16.92 -4.04
N LEU A 28 -19.27 15.87 -3.35
CA LEU A 28 -18.42 15.07 -2.46
C LEU A 28 -17.26 14.39 -3.22
N ARG A 29 -17.47 13.96 -4.47
CA ARG A 29 -16.41 13.37 -5.30
C ARG A 29 -15.35 14.40 -5.66
N GLU A 30 -15.77 15.56 -6.15
CA GLU A 30 -14.84 16.65 -6.51
C GLU A 30 -14.02 17.11 -5.29
N MET A 31 -14.64 17.16 -4.12
CA MET A 31 -13.93 17.45 -2.87
C MET A 31 -12.89 16.38 -2.52
N VAL A 32 -13.20 15.09 -2.69
CA VAL A 32 -12.24 13.99 -2.45
C VAL A 32 -11.14 13.93 -3.51
N GLU A 33 -11.45 14.25 -4.76
CA GLU A 33 -10.47 14.25 -5.85
C GLU A 33 -9.51 15.44 -5.78
N SER A 34 -9.95 16.57 -5.22
CA SER A 34 -9.12 17.77 -5.05
C SER A 34 -8.20 17.72 -3.83
N ASP A 35 -8.67 17.19 -2.70
CA ASP A 35 -7.89 17.04 -1.48
C ASP A 35 -8.26 15.73 -0.75
N PRO A 36 -7.62 14.59 -1.09
CA PRO A 36 -7.94 13.30 -0.51
C PRO A 36 -7.78 13.21 1.02
N ASP A 37 -6.87 14.00 1.59
CA ASP A 37 -6.46 13.91 3.00
C ASP A 37 -7.21 14.93 3.89
N GLY A 38 -7.68 16.05 3.34
CA GLY A 38 -8.40 17.11 4.06
C GLY A 38 -9.93 17.02 4.06
N VAL A 39 -10.53 15.96 3.49
CA VAL A 39 -12.00 15.88 3.40
C VAL A 39 -12.69 15.59 4.74
N SER A 40 -13.52 16.54 5.18
CA SER A 40 -14.51 16.32 6.24
C SER A 40 -15.88 15.92 5.67
N PHE A 41 -16.44 14.84 6.20
CA PHE A 41 -17.81 14.39 5.87
C PHE A 41 -18.84 14.83 6.92
N GLU A 42 -18.44 15.63 7.91
CA GLU A 42 -19.33 16.11 8.97
C GLU A 42 -20.48 16.94 8.38
N GLY A 43 -21.70 16.70 8.87
CA GLY A 43 -22.92 17.34 8.37
C GLY A 43 -23.42 16.81 7.02
N GLN A 44 -22.68 15.90 6.36
CA GLN A 44 -23.12 15.28 5.10
C GLN A 44 -24.11 14.14 5.36
N SER A 45 -25.08 13.98 4.46
CA SER A 45 -26.05 12.88 4.52
C SER A 45 -25.36 11.53 4.35
N ALA A 46 -25.65 10.60 5.26
CA ALA A 46 -25.13 9.23 5.20
C ALA A 46 -25.42 8.54 3.85
N PHE A 47 -26.57 8.82 3.23
CA PHE A 47 -26.95 8.25 1.95
C PHE A 47 -26.12 8.78 0.79
N ASP A 48 -25.69 10.05 0.84
CA ASP A 48 -24.83 10.63 -0.19
C ASP A 48 -23.42 10.05 -0.10
N VAL A 49 -22.87 9.95 1.12
CA VAL A 49 -21.55 9.36 1.36
C VAL A 49 -21.54 7.87 0.99
N ALA A 50 -22.60 7.13 1.33
CA ALA A 50 -22.75 5.72 0.97
C ALA A 50 -22.86 5.54 -0.55
N ASP A 51 -23.65 6.36 -1.24
CA ASP A 51 -23.74 6.32 -2.70
C ASP A 51 -22.42 6.72 -3.36
N MET A 52 -21.71 7.73 -2.87
CA MET A 52 -20.37 8.09 -3.35
C MET A 52 -19.42 6.89 -3.29
N VAL A 53 -19.40 6.16 -2.16
CA VAL A 53 -18.59 4.94 -2.02
C VAL A 53 -19.03 3.86 -3.03
N LYS A 54 -20.33 3.67 -3.25
CA LYS A 54 -20.82 2.72 -4.28
C LYS A 54 -20.32 3.09 -5.68
N GLN A 55 -20.41 4.38 -6.02
CA GLN A 55 -19.99 4.87 -7.33
C GLN A 55 -18.47 4.70 -7.50
N TYR A 56 -17.68 5.00 -6.47
CA TYR A 56 -16.23 4.78 -6.50
C TYR A 56 -15.88 3.36 -6.95
N PHE A 57 -16.44 2.33 -6.31
CA PHE A 57 -16.16 0.93 -6.67
C PHE A 57 -16.69 0.53 -8.06
N ARG A 58 -17.84 1.08 -8.46
CA ARG A 58 -18.42 0.81 -9.77
C ARG A 58 -17.61 1.44 -10.90
N ASP A 59 -17.02 2.61 -10.64
CA ASP A 59 -16.31 3.41 -11.63
C ASP A 59 -14.79 3.09 -11.65
N LEU A 60 -14.32 2.16 -10.82
CA LEU A 60 -12.97 1.61 -10.92
C LEU A 60 -12.72 1.04 -12.32
N PRO A 61 -11.47 1.10 -12.84
CA PRO A 61 -11.14 0.52 -14.14
C PRO A 61 -11.29 -1.00 -14.18
N GLU A 62 -11.15 -1.67 -13.03
CA GLU A 62 -11.43 -3.09 -12.83
C GLU A 62 -12.24 -3.29 -11.55
N PRO A 63 -13.10 -4.33 -11.47
CA PRO A 63 -13.85 -4.61 -10.25
C PRO A 63 -12.90 -4.92 -9.10
N ILE A 64 -13.38 -4.69 -7.86
CA ILE A 64 -12.58 -4.99 -6.65
C ILE A 64 -12.19 -6.48 -6.58
N PHE A 65 -13.01 -7.36 -7.16
CA PHE A 65 -12.73 -8.80 -7.27
C PHE A 65 -11.82 -9.14 -8.45
N SER A 66 -11.25 -8.18 -9.19
CA SER A 66 -10.52 -8.31 -10.46
C SER A 66 -11.34 -8.93 -11.59
N SER A 67 -11.09 -8.54 -12.84
CA SER A 67 -11.84 -9.05 -14.00
C SER A 67 -11.72 -10.58 -14.11
N LYS A 68 -10.55 -11.13 -13.77
CA LYS A 68 -10.26 -12.57 -13.85
C LYS A 68 -10.95 -13.39 -12.76
N LEU A 69 -11.01 -12.87 -11.53
CA LEU A 69 -11.55 -13.64 -10.40
C LEU A 69 -13.04 -13.40 -10.16
N CYS A 70 -13.66 -12.36 -10.75
CA CYS A 70 -15.12 -12.18 -10.71
C CYS A 70 -15.87 -13.46 -11.12
N GLU A 71 -15.57 -14.02 -12.30
CA GLU A 71 -16.19 -15.27 -12.76
C GLU A 71 -15.91 -16.44 -11.81
N THR A 72 -14.71 -16.50 -11.23
CA THR A 72 -14.34 -17.54 -10.24
C THR A 72 -15.25 -17.46 -9.01
N PHE A 73 -15.47 -16.28 -8.45
CA PHE A 73 -16.40 -16.10 -7.33
C PHE A 73 -17.83 -16.46 -7.72
N LEU A 74 -18.30 -16.08 -8.91
CA LEU A 74 -19.63 -16.45 -9.38
C LEU A 74 -19.77 -17.98 -9.50
N HIS A 75 -18.77 -18.66 -10.07
CA HIS A 75 -18.75 -20.11 -10.22
C HIS A 75 -18.72 -20.84 -8.88
N ILE A 76 -17.98 -20.34 -7.89
CA ILE A 76 -17.99 -20.89 -6.53
C ILE A 76 -19.42 -20.90 -5.99
N TYR A 77 -20.14 -19.78 -6.07
CA TYR A 77 -21.49 -19.69 -5.51
C TYR A 77 -22.59 -20.28 -6.40
N THR A 78 -22.27 -20.63 -7.66
CA THR A 78 -23.20 -21.29 -8.59
C THR A 78 -23.08 -22.81 -8.54
N TYR A 79 -21.85 -23.35 -8.49
CA TYR A 79 -21.59 -24.77 -8.74
C TYR A 79 -21.01 -25.52 -7.55
N PHE A 80 -20.35 -24.87 -6.58
CA PHE A 80 -19.75 -25.58 -5.46
C PHE A 80 -20.78 -25.94 -4.39
N PRO A 81 -20.62 -27.11 -3.73
CA PRO A 81 -21.36 -27.45 -2.50
C PRO A 81 -21.19 -26.38 -1.41
N LYS A 82 -22.26 -26.12 -0.64
CA LYS A 82 -22.30 -25.04 0.37
C LYS A 82 -21.20 -25.13 1.44
N ASP A 83 -20.78 -26.35 1.77
CA ASP A 83 -19.71 -26.67 2.71
C ASP A 83 -18.31 -26.32 2.15
N GLN A 84 -18.13 -26.38 0.83
CA GLN A 84 -16.85 -26.08 0.17
C GLN A 84 -16.71 -24.63 -0.28
N GLN A 85 -17.82 -23.91 -0.46
CA GLN A 85 -17.83 -22.50 -0.93
C GLN A 85 -16.92 -21.58 -0.10
N MET A 86 -16.84 -21.83 1.22
CA MET A 86 -16.01 -21.03 2.12
C MET A 86 -14.52 -21.19 1.81
N VAL A 87 -14.05 -22.45 1.75
CA VAL A 87 -12.65 -22.77 1.44
C VAL A 87 -12.26 -22.29 0.05
N ALA A 88 -13.14 -22.49 -0.94
CA ALA A 88 -12.91 -22.00 -2.29
C ALA A 88 -12.84 -20.46 -2.34
N SER A 89 -13.69 -19.76 -1.58
CA SER A 89 -13.65 -18.29 -1.47
C SER A 89 -12.35 -17.80 -0.81
N GLN A 90 -11.85 -18.49 0.22
CA GLN A 90 -10.55 -18.20 0.84
C GLN A 90 -9.41 -18.32 -0.17
N ALA A 91 -9.37 -19.43 -0.93
CA ALA A 91 -8.37 -19.63 -1.96
C ALA A 91 -8.44 -18.56 -3.06
N ALA A 92 -9.64 -18.23 -3.54
CA ALA A 92 -9.83 -17.17 -4.53
C ALA A 92 -9.37 -15.79 -4.01
N ILE A 93 -9.57 -15.49 -2.73
CA ILE A 93 -9.10 -14.24 -2.12
C ILE A 93 -7.57 -14.18 -2.04
N LEU A 94 -6.90 -15.30 -1.79
CA LEU A 94 -5.43 -15.35 -1.81
C LEU A 94 -4.85 -15.08 -3.20
N LEU A 95 -5.61 -15.37 -4.26
CA LEU A 95 -5.24 -15.08 -5.64
C LEU A 95 -5.51 -13.62 -6.05
N LEU A 96 -6.28 -12.85 -5.28
CA LEU A 96 -6.50 -11.44 -5.56
C LEU A 96 -5.19 -10.66 -5.41
N PRO A 97 -4.96 -9.62 -6.25
CA PRO A 97 -3.92 -8.63 -6.00
C PRO A 97 -4.01 -8.10 -4.57
N ASP A 98 -2.86 -7.83 -3.95
CA ASP A 98 -2.78 -7.42 -2.54
C ASP A 98 -3.63 -6.18 -2.27
N GLU A 99 -3.63 -5.22 -3.20
CA GLU A 99 -4.42 -3.98 -3.14
C GLU A 99 -5.92 -4.26 -3.10
N ASN A 100 -6.39 -5.11 -4.03
CA ASN A 100 -7.78 -5.53 -4.15
C ASN A 100 -8.22 -6.28 -2.90
N ARG A 101 -7.38 -7.19 -2.40
CA ARG A 101 -7.64 -7.97 -1.19
C ARG A 101 -7.77 -7.08 0.04
N GLU A 102 -6.88 -6.11 0.21
CA GLU A 102 -6.94 -5.16 1.32
C GLU A 102 -8.18 -4.26 1.25
N ALA A 103 -8.48 -3.69 0.07
CA ALA A 103 -9.68 -2.89 -0.12
C ALA A 103 -10.96 -3.71 0.15
N LEU A 104 -11.00 -4.96 -0.34
CA LEU A 104 -12.12 -5.87 -0.11
C LEU A 104 -12.26 -6.23 1.37
N ARG A 105 -11.15 -6.46 2.07
CA ARG A 105 -11.16 -6.71 3.52
C ARG A 105 -11.76 -5.53 4.28
N LEU A 106 -11.29 -4.32 4.02
CA LEU A 106 -11.81 -3.10 4.66
C LEU A 106 -13.31 -2.94 4.40
N MET A 107 -13.73 -3.13 3.15
CA MET A 107 -15.14 -3.07 2.78
C MET A 107 -15.98 -4.13 3.51
N LEU A 108 -15.58 -5.41 3.47
CA LEU A 108 -16.35 -6.50 4.10
C LEU A 108 -16.42 -6.38 5.62
N PHE A 109 -15.35 -5.91 6.28
CA PHE A 109 -15.38 -5.66 7.72
C PHE A 109 -16.31 -4.50 8.09
N PHE A 110 -16.27 -3.41 7.32
CA PHE A 110 -17.21 -2.31 7.49
C PHE A 110 -18.67 -2.76 7.29
N LEU A 111 -18.96 -3.51 6.22
CA LEU A 111 -20.32 -4.01 5.98
C LEU A 111 -20.80 -4.99 7.06
N ARG A 112 -19.90 -5.78 7.64
CA ARG A 112 -20.23 -6.62 8.80
C ARG A 112 -20.64 -5.77 9.99
N ASP A 113 -19.98 -4.65 10.23
CA ASP A 113 -20.34 -3.74 11.32
C ASP A 113 -21.70 -3.05 11.05
N VAL A 114 -22.02 -2.70 9.80
CA VAL A 114 -23.37 -2.27 9.39
C VAL A 114 -24.41 -3.36 9.70
N VAL A 115 -24.14 -4.61 9.31
CA VAL A 115 -25.04 -5.75 9.59
C VAL A 115 -25.20 -6.00 11.09
N SER A 116 -24.20 -5.69 11.92
CA SER A 116 -24.32 -5.86 13.37
C SER A 116 -25.35 -4.93 14.02
N CYS A 117 -25.72 -3.83 13.34
CA CYS A 117 -26.75 -2.88 13.74
C CYS A 117 -28.09 -3.10 12.99
N VAL A 118 -28.34 -4.32 12.50
CA VAL A 118 -29.53 -4.63 11.67
C VAL A 118 -30.86 -4.29 12.34
N GLU A 119 -30.95 -4.41 13.67
CA GLU A 119 -32.15 -4.07 14.44
C GLU A 119 -32.54 -2.59 14.28
N GLU A 120 -31.55 -1.70 14.15
CA GLU A 120 -31.75 -0.27 13.96
C GLU A 120 -31.84 0.10 12.49
N ASN A 121 -30.85 -0.30 11.69
CA ASN A 121 -30.73 0.16 10.30
C ASN A 121 -31.51 -0.67 9.26
N GLN A 122 -32.06 -1.82 9.66
CA GLN A 122 -32.87 -2.72 8.82
C GLN A 122 -32.13 -3.28 7.59
N MET A 123 -30.79 -3.33 7.64
CA MET A 123 -29.93 -3.81 6.55
C MET A 123 -29.32 -5.18 6.88
N THR A 124 -29.99 -6.24 6.39
CA THR A 124 -29.47 -7.61 6.44
C THR A 124 -28.30 -7.80 5.47
N PRO A 125 -27.47 -8.86 5.62
CA PRO A 125 -26.40 -9.19 4.67
C PRO A 125 -26.90 -9.27 3.23
N THR A 126 -28.08 -9.86 3.03
CA THR A 126 -28.71 -9.98 1.70
C THR A 126 -29.16 -8.62 1.18
N ASN A 127 -29.78 -7.77 2.01
CA ASN A 127 -30.20 -6.42 1.60
C ASN A 127 -29.00 -5.57 1.14
N ILE A 128 -27.91 -5.62 1.90
CA ILE A 128 -26.65 -4.96 1.55
C ILE A 128 -26.07 -5.54 0.25
N ALA A 129 -26.04 -6.87 0.13
CA ALA A 129 -25.48 -7.53 -1.04
C ALA A 129 -26.22 -7.19 -2.33
N VAL A 130 -27.56 -7.13 -2.31
CA VAL A 130 -28.37 -6.70 -3.47
C VAL A 130 -28.00 -5.30 -3.92
N CYS A 131 -27.70 -4.39 -2.98
CA CYS A 131 -27.35 -3.00 -3.30
C CYS A 131 -25.91 -2.84 -3.81
N LEU A 132 -24.99 -3.70 -3.36
CA LEU A 132 -23.54 -3.55 -3.60
C LEU A 132 -22.96 -4.49 -4.65
N ALA A 133 -23.50 -5.69 -4.81
CA ALA A 133 -22.97 -6.69 -5.75
C ALA A 133 -22.81 -6.13 -7.18
N PRO A 134 -23.76 -5.36 -7.75
CA PRO A 134 -23.58 -4.79 -9.08
C PRO A 134 -22.39 -3.85 -9.20
N SER A 135 -22.05 -3.13 -8.12
CA SER A 135 -20.94 -2.18 -8.07
C SER A 135 -19.60 -2.85 -7.80
N LEU A 136 -19.58 -3.94 -7.01
CA LEU A 136 -18.33 -4.64 -6.65
C LEU A 136 -17.90 -5.67 -7.71
N PHE A 137 -18.87 -6.34 -8.35
CA PHE A 137 -18.63 -7.36 -9.39
C PHE A 137 -18.76 -6.83 -10.81
N HIS A 138 -19.10 -5.54 -11.00
CA HIS A 138 -19.20 -4.94 -12.33
C HIS A 138 -20.21 -5.66 -13.25
N LEU A 139 -21.28 -6.23 -12.67
CA LEU A 139 -22.29 -7.05 -13.37
C LEU A 139 -22.99 -6.32 -14.52
N ASN A 140 -22.98 -4.98 -14.50
CA ASN A 140 -23.58 -4.13 -15.53
C ASN A 140 -22.56 -3.62 -16.57
N THR A 141 -21.25 -3.66 -16.28
CA THR A 141 -20.17 -3.16 -17.15
C THR A 141 -19.52 -4.28 -17.97
N LEU A 142 -19.53 -5.54 -17.48
CA LEU A 142 -19.14 -6.73 -18.27
C LEU A 142 -19.88 -6.85 -19.63
N LYS A 143 -21.05 -6.20 -19.73
CA LYS A 143 -21.88 -6.08 -20.94
C LYS A 143 -21.29 -5.20 -22.04
N ARG A 144 -20.39 -4.26 -21.72
CA ARG A 144 -19.91 -3.26 -22.71
C ARG A 144 -18.83 -3.83 -23.60
N ASP A 145 -17.92 -4.64 -23.05
CA ASP A 145 -16.78 -5.18 -23.79
C ASP A 145 -17.17 -6.40 -24.65
N THR A 146 -18.07 -7.26 -24.16
CA THR A 146 -18.59 -8.40 -24.93
C THR A 146 -19.51 -7.99 -26.09
N ASN A 147 -20.30 -6.92 -25.92
CA ASN A 147 -21.16 -6.41 -26.98
C ASN A 147 -20.43 -5.48 -27.97
N ALA A 148 -19.34 -4.82 -27.55
CA ALA A 148 -18.47 -4.06 -28.47
C ALA A 148 -17.78 -4.98 -29.49
N ALA A 149 -17.39 -6.19 -29.09
CA ALA A 149 -16.82 -7.20 -30.00
C ALA A 149 -17.85 -7.83 -30.98
N ARG A 150 -19.15 -7.58 -30.79
CA ARG A 150 -20.24 -8.18 -31.59
C ARG A 150 -21.16 -7.17 -32.26
N SER A 151 -20.82 -5.89 -32.28
CA SER A 151 -21.69 -4.84 -32.83
C SER A 151 -21.63 -4.73 -34.36
N GLY A 152 -22.21 -5.73 -35.03
CA GLY A 152 -22.81 -5.59 -36.36
C GLY A 152 -24.14 -6.34 -36.32
N HIS A 153 -25.25 -5.61 -36.31
CA HIS A 153 -26.64 -6.11 -36.19
C HIS A 153 -27.13 -6.57 -34.80
N MET A 154 -27.68 -5.65 -34.01
CA MET A 154 -29.08 -5.77 -33.60
C MET A 154 -29.58 -4.46 -32.97
N LYS A 155 -30.51 -3.82 -33.69
CA LYS A 155 -31.39 -2.77 -33.17
C LYS A 155 -32.61 -3.45 -32.53
N TYR A 156 -33.02 -2.95 -31.37
CA TYR A 156 -34.25 -3.27 -30.62
C TYR A 156 -34.34 -4.62 -29.88
N SER A 157 -33.88 -4.65 -28.62
CA SER A 157 -34.49 -5.46 -27.56
C SER A 157 -34.24 -4.81 -26.18
N LEU A 158 -35.11 -3.86 -25.83
CA LEU A 158 -35.22 -3.32 -24.48
C LEU A 158 -35.80 -4.38 -23.51
N CYS A 159 -35.21 -4.47 -22.31
CA CYS A 159 -35.88 -4.83 -21.04
C CYS A 159 -36.13 -6.30 -20.62
N ARG A 160 -35.28 -7.28 -20.94
CA ARG A 160 -35.21 -8.52 -20.11
C ARG A 160 -33.76 -8.93 -19.81
N PRO A 161 -33.36 -9.11 -18.53
CA PRO A 161 -32.09 -9.76 -18.22
C PRO A 161 -32.15 -11.21 -18.73
N ASP A 162 -31.07 -11.66 -19.38
CA ASP A 162 -30.95 -13.05 -19.83
C ASP A 162 -30.97 -14.00 -18.61
N GLN A 163 -31.36 -15.27 -18.79
CA GLN A 163 -31.37 -16.27 -17.73
C GLN A 163 -29.99 -16.40 -17.06
N ARG A 164 -28.94 -16.26 -17.87
CA ARG A 164 -27.56 -16.21 -17.40
C ARG A 164 -27.31 -14.99 -16.51
N ASP A 165 -27.69 -13.78 -16.94
CA ASP A 165 -27.54 -12.56 -16.14
C ASP A 165 -28.22 -12.70 -14.78
N LEU A 166 -29.43 -13.28 -14.75
CA LEU A 166 -30.16 -13.48 -13.50
C LEU A 166 -29.41 -14.44 -12.57
N SER A 167 -28.86 -15.54 -13.12
CA SER A 167 -28.08 -16.49 -12.34
C SER A 167 -26.78 -15.89 -11.80
N GLU A 168 -26.08 -15.06 -12.58
CA GLU A 168 -24.87 -14.36 -12.16
C GLU A 168 -25.16 -13.32 -11.07
N ASN A 169 -26.23 -12.54 -11.22
CA ASN A 169 -26.67 -11.59 -10.19
C ASN A 169 -27.06 -12.29 -8.88
N LEU A 170 -27.72 -13.45 -8.98
CA LEU A 170 -28.07 -14.26 -7.82
C LEU A 170 -26.82 -14.80 -7.13
N ALA A 171 -25.88 -15.38 -7.89
CA ALA A 171 -24.61 -15.90 -7.36
C ALA A 171 -23.77 -14.80 -6.71
N ALA A 172 -23.66 -13.63 -7.34
CA ALA A 172 -22.96 -12.47 -6.79
C ALA A 172 -23.57 -12.01 -5.46
N THR A 173 -24.90 -11.92 -5.41
CA THR A 173 -25.64 -11.49 -4.21
C THR A 173 -25.47 -12.50 -3.07
N GLN A 174 -25.64 -13.80 -3.36
CA GLN A 174 -25.46 -14.86 -2.37
C GLN A 174 -24.02 -14.93 -1.88
N GLY A 175 -23.06 -14.83 -2.80
CA GLY A 175 -21.64 -14.83 -2.49
C GLY A 175 -21.24 -13.66 -1.60
N LEU A 176 -21.65 -12.45 -1.96
CA LEU A 176 -21.37 -11.26 -1.16
C LEU A 176 -22.02 -11.32 0.23
N ALA A 177 -23.27 -11.77 0.33
CA ALA A 177 -23.95 -11.93 1.62
C ALA A 177 -23.22 -12.95 2.52
N SER A 178 -22.77 -14.09 1.96
CA SER A 178 -21.96 -15.09 2.66
C SER A 178 -20.63 -14.51 3.13
N MET A 179 -19.94 -13.76 2.26
CA MET A 179 -18.66 -13.12 2.57
C MET A 179 -18.78 -12.05 3.67
N ILE A 180 -19.83 -11.22 3.66
CA ILE A 180 -20.10 -10.24 4.73
C ILE A 180 -20.31 -10.95 6.07
N SER A 181 -21.17 -11.98 6.07
CA SER A 181 -21.51 -12.72 7.29
C SER A 181 -20.31 -13.45 7.89
N LYS A 182 -19.42 -13.97 7.03
CA LYS A 182 -18.24 -14.77 7.42
C LYS A 182 -16.93 -14.00 7.29
N ALA A 183 -16.97 -12.67 7.22
CA ALA A 183 -15.79 -11.84 6.91
C ALA A 183 -14.57 -12.13 7.79
N ARG A 184 -14.75 -12.44 9.08
CA ARG A 184 -13.61 -12.79 9.97
C ARG A 184 -12.91 -14.07 9.53
N ARG A 185 -13.68 -15.11 9.20
CA ARG A 185 -13.15 -16.42 8.76
C ARG A 185 -12.58 -16.34 7.35
N LEU A 186 -13.18 -15.53 6.49
CA LEU A 186 -12.79 -15.36 5.10
C LEU A 186 -11.33 -14.93 4.90
N PHE A 187 -10.78 -14.15 5.82
CA PHE A 187 -9.37 -13.71 5.77
C PHE A 187 -8.47 -14.43 6.78
N GLN A 188 -8.94 -15.54 7.37
CA GLN A 188 -8.09 -16.47 8.11
C GLN A 188 -7.48 -17.48 7.14
N LEU A 189 -6.23 -17.87 7.38
CA LEU A 189 -5.59 -18.96 6.66
C LEU A 189 -6.39 -20.26 6.89
N PRO A 190 -6.71 -21.03 5.84
CA PRO A 190 -7.37 -22.32 6.00
C PRO A 190 -6.55 -23.28 6.87
N GLU A 191 -7.23 -24.11 7.67
CA GLU A 191 -6.58 -25.03 8.62
C GLU A 191 -5.68 -26.09 7.97
N PHE A 192 -5.91 -26.40 6.69
CA PHE A 192 -5.12 -27.39 5.95
C PHE A 192 -3.83 -26.83 5.34
N TRP A 193 -3.54 -25.53 5.48
CA TRP A 193 -2.28 -24.96 4.99
C TRP A 193 -1.12 -25.52 5.83
N PRO A 194 -0.21 -26.32 5.24
CA PRO A 194 0.84 -27.01 5.98
C PRO A 194 1.98 -26.02 6.24
N ASP A 195 1.79 -25.08 7.17
CA ASP A 195 2.89 -24.26 7.67
C ASP A 195 2.63 -23.62 9.05
N ARG A 196 1.65 -24.15 9.79
CA ARG A 196 1.43 -23.74 11.18
C ARG A 196 2.54 -24.22 12.15
N SER A 197 3.55 -24.94 11.64
CA SER A 197 4.58 -25.61 12.45
C SER A 197 5.90 -24.84 12.59
N LEU A 198 6.08 -23.67 11.96
CA LEU A 198 7.33 -22.88 12.09
C LEU A 198 7.31 -21.86 13.24
N ALA A 199 6.26 -21.83 14.05
CA ALA A 199 6.16 -20.98 15.24
C ALA A 199 6.09 -21.81 16.55
N ALA A 200 7.16 -22.58 16.83
CA ALA A 200 7.72 -23.09 18.10
C ALA A 200 6.81 -23.67 19.23
N PRO A 201 7.32 -24.43 20.24
CA PRO A 201 8.67 -24.99 20.45
C PRO A 201 8.68 -26.53 20.66
N GLY A 202 9.75 -27.21 20.24
CA GLY A 202 10.15 -28.52 20.78
C GLY A 202 10.14 -29.71 19.81
N SER A 203 11.34 -30.25 19.62
CA SER A 203 11.72 -31.65 19.34
C SER A 203 11.40 -32.32 17.98
N THR A 204 12.52 -32.62 17.29
CA THR A 204 12.91 -33.88 16.62
C THR A 204 12.20 -34.29 15.33
N GLU A 205 12.88 -34.10 14.19
CA GLU A 205 13.49 -35.17 13.33
C GLU A 205 12.45 -35.75 12.32
N ASP A 206 12.69 -35.89 11.00
CA ASP A 206 13.95 -35.90 10.27
C ASP A 206 13.78 -35.82 8.72
N SER A 207 14.84 -35.32 8.07
CA SER A 207 15.50 -35.82 6.84
C SER A 207 14.81 -35.81 5.44
N HIS A 208 15.21 -34.86 4.56
CA HIS A 208 16.24 -35.09 3.51
C HIS A 208 16.20 -34.00 2.40
N ARG A 209 17.17 -33.05 2.43
CA ARG A 209 17.99 -32.60 1.27
C ARG A 209 18.87 -31.39 1.64
N ASP A 210 20.16 -31.55 1.37
CA ASP A 210 21.29 -30.60 1.44
C ASP A 210 21.79 -30.15 2.81
N ASP A 211 22.51 -31.05 3.46
CA ASP A 211 23.56 -30.76 4.43
C ASP A 211 24.73 -30.04 3.76
N LEU A 212 24.90 -28.75 4.06
CA LEU A 212 26.19 -28.05 4.24
C LEU A 212 25.91 -26.64 4.80
N ARG A 213 25.24 -26.52 5.97
CA ARG A 213 25.31 -25.29 6.77
C ARG A 213 25.14 -25.62 8.25
N GLY A 214 26.23 -25.47 9.00
CA GLY A 214 26.28 -25.67 10.45
C GLY A 214 25.37 -24.71 11.23
N PRO A 215 25.25 -24.91 12.56
CA PRO A 215 24.31 -24.18 13.40
C PRO A 215 24.59 -22.68 13.36
N ALA A 216 23.51 -21.88 13.33
CA ALA A 216 23.51 -20.43 13.25
C ALA A 216 24.66 -19.80 14.05
N ALA A 217 25.72 -19.41 13.35
CA ALA A 217 26.79 -18.60 13.90
C ALA A 217 26.18 -17.25 14.28
N GLN A 218 26.50 -16.78 15.48
CA GLN A 218 26.38 -15.35 15.78
C GLN A 218 27.08 -14.58 14.65
N PRO A 219 26.52 -13.47 14.14
CA PRO A 219 27.17 -12.72 13.09
C PRO A 219 28.56 -12.36 13.57
N SER A 220 29.55 -12.93 12.90
CA SER A 220 30.95 -12.72 13.28
C SER A 220 31.27 -11.24 13.07
N GLN A 221 32.24 -10.69 13.82
CA GLN A 221 32.68 -9.31 13.59
C GLN A 221 33.13 -9.07 12.13
N ASP A 222 33.47 -10.14 11.39
CA ASP A 222 33.79 -10.10 9.96
C ASP A 222 32.56 -9.85 9.08
N GLU A 223 31.41 -10.47 9.36
CA GLU A 223 30.19 -10.25 8.57
C GLU A 223 29.72 -8.79 8.65
N GLY A 224 29.78 -8.20 9.86
CA GLY A 224 29.47 -6.78 10.04
C GLY A 224 30.43 -5.86 9.28
N ARG A 225 31.71 -6.22 9.15
CA ARG A 225 32.69 -5.44 8.36
C ARG A 225 32.44 -5.58 6.87
N GLU A 226 32.08 -6.76 6.39
CA GLU A 226 31.73 -6.97 4.99
C GLU A 226 30.52 -6.15 4.55
N GLU A 227 29.48 -6.07 5.38
CA GLU A 227 28.30 -5.23 5.10
C GLU A 227 28.66 -3.73 5.01
N GLN A 228 29.54 -3.25 5.89
CA GLN A 228 30.03 -1.87 5.87
C GLN A 228 30.80 -1.56 4.59
N ILE A 229 31.71 -2.46 4.18
CA ILE A 229 32.47 -2.32 2.93
C ILE A 229 31.52 -2.34 1.73
N ARG A 230 30.54 -3.24 1.72
CA ARG A 230 29.53 -3.34 0.65
C ARG A 230 28.70 -2.06 0.53
N LEU A 231 28.27 -1.47 1.65
CA LEU A 231 27.57 -0.19 1.68
C LEU A 231 28.45 0.93 1.13
N GLN A 232 29.72 1.01 1.52
CA GLN A 232 30.65 2.02 1.02
C GLN A 232 30.86 1.90 -0.51
N LEU A 233 31.12 0.70 -1.01
CA LEU A 233 31.28 0.44 -2.45
C LEU A 233 30.00 0.79 -3.24
N SER A 234 28.84 0.35 -2.75
CA SER A 234 27.55 0.68 -3.35
C SER A 234 27.29 2.19 -3.37
N THR A 235 27.66 2.89 -2.29
CA THR A 235 27.54 4.34 -2.19
C THR A 235 28.39 5.06 -3.23
N GLN A 236 29.66 4.64 -3.40
CA GLN A 236 30.54 5.21 -4.41
C GLN A 236 30.01 5.00 -5.83
N GLN A 237 29.46 3.81 -6.11
CA GLN A 237 28.84 3.51 -7.39
C GLN A 237 27.61 4.40 -7.64
N LEU A 238 26.70 4.52 -6.67
CA LEU A 238 25.50 5.35 -6.81
C LEU A 238 25.85 6.84 -6.97
N LEU A 239 26.85 7.34 -6.23
CA LEU A 239 27.33 8.72 -6.38
C LEU A 239 27.89 8.98 -7.78
N LYS A 240 28.62 8.02 -8.35
CA LYS A 240 29.12 8.09 -9.73
C LYS A 240 27.96 8.12 -10.72
N GLU A 241 26.98 7.23 -10.55
CA GLU A 241 25.79 7.12 -11.42
C GLU A 241 24.86 8.34 -11.38
N VAL A 242 24.82 9.08 -10.26
CA VAL A 242 24.02 10.30 -10.14
C VAL A 242 24.69 11.50 -10.82
N ARG A 243 26.03 11.57 -10.77
CA ARG A 243 26.83 12.70 -11.28
C ARG A 243 27.15 12.57 -12.77
N GLU A 244 27.63 11.41 -13.18
CA GLU A 244 27.74 11.08 -14.59
C GLU A 244 26.30 10.92 -15.07
N GLN A 245 25.89 11.54 -16.19
CA GLN A 245 24.58 11.28 -16.80
C GLN A 245 24.53 9.84 -17.33
N GLY A 246 24.56 8.87 -16.42
CA GLY A 246 24.62 7.45 -16.63
C GLY A 246 23.26 6.88 -17.06
N PRO A 247 23.22 5.59 -17.38
CA PRO A 247 22.36 4.99 -18.40
C PRO A 247 20.87 5.32 -18.25
N VAL A 248 20.27 5.80 -19.35
CA VAL A 248 18.82 5.94 -19.68
C VAL A 248 17.91 5.98 -18.44
N TRP A 249 18.03 7.04 -17.64
CA TRP A 249 16.97 7.42 -16.73
C TRP A 249 15.76 7.84 -17.57
N GLU A 250 14.66 7.11 -17.47
CA GLU A 250 13.42 7.47 -18.14
C GLU A 250 12.68 8.49 -17.27
N ASN A 251 12.38 9.66 -17.83
CA ASN A 251 11.63 10.70 -17.12
C ASN A 251 10.21 10.20 -16.82
N HIS A 252 9.75 10.44 -15.60
CA HIS A 252 8.40 10.15 -15.18
C HIS A 252 7.68 11.45 -14.84
N LEU A 253 6.40 11.56 -15.20
CA LEU A 253 5.59 12.71 -14.82
C LEU A 253 5.39 12.66 -13.29
N GLY A 254 6.01 13.61 -12.59
CA GLY A 254 5.87 13.83 -11.16
C GLY A 254 4.94 14.99 -10.84
N PRO A 255 4.60 15.19 -9.56
CA PRO A 255 3.96 16.42 -9.10
C PRO A 255 4.78 17.64 -9.54
N GLU A 256 4.12 18.79 -9.75
CA GLU A 256 4.84 20.04 -9.99
C GLU A 256 5.87 20.24 -8.86
N HIS A 257 7.10 20.61 -9.24
CA HIS A 257 8.28 20.77 -8.36
C HIS A 257 9.12 19.55 -8.01
N VAL A 258 8.82 18.32 -8.49
CA VAL A 258 9.70 17.16 -8.31
C VAL A 258 10.11 16.54 -9.65
N ASP A 259 11.41 16.52 -9.92
CA ASP A 259 11.99 15.84 -11.08
C ASP A 259 12.06 14.33 -10.79
N LEU A 260 11.14 13.54 -11.33
CA LEU A 260 11.13 12.08 -11.18
C LEU A 260 11.70 11.38 -12.42
N SER A 261 12.50 10.35 -12.16
CA SER A 261 12.99 9.43 -13.17
C SER A 261 13.12 8.02 -12.61
N TYR A 262 13.08 7.02 -13.47
CA TYR A 262 13.30 5.63 -13.09
C TYR A 262 14.27 4.92 -14.02
N ARG A 263 14.82 3.82 -13.51
CA ARG A 263 15.67 2.90 -14.26
C ARG A 263 15.23 1.46 -14.01
N LYS A 264 14.98 0.75 -15.11
CA LYS A 264 14.69 -0.70 -15.08
C LYS A 264 16.00 -1.46 -14.85
N MET A 265 16.06 -2.19 -13.74
CA MET A 265 17.23 -3.02 -13.40
C MET A 265 17.17 -4.33 -14.19
N ARG A 266 18.34 -4.87 -14.57
CA ARG A 266 18.47 -6.17 -15.27
C ARG A 266 18.93 -7.30 -14.34
N ASP A 267 18.86 -7.09 -13.03
CA ASP A 267 19.25 -8.08 -12.05
C ASP A 267 18.09 -9.03 -11.71
N SER A 268 18.33 -9.95 -10.78
CA SER A 268 17.34 -10.92 -10.31
C SER A 268 16.18 -10.28 -9.54
N CYS A 269 16.27 -8.99 -9.18
CA CYS A 269 15.24 -8.29 -8.44
C CYS A 269 14.36 -7.47 -9.41
N PRO A 270 13.05 -7.78 -9.50
CA PRO A 270 12.15 -7.12 -10.45
C PRO A 270 11.89 -5.62 -10.19
N LEU A 271 12.38 -5.08 -9.07
CA LEU A 271 12.14 -3.70 -8.65
C LEU A 271 12.98 -2.70 -9.45
N TRP A 272 12.33 -1.62 -9.86
CA TRP A 272 12.99 -0.48 -10.52
C TRP A 272 13.73 0.37 -9.50
N MET A 273 14.76 1.06 -9.98
CA MET A 273 15.43 2.11 -9.22
C MET A 273 14.79 3.44 -9.55
N TRP A 274 14.45 4.21 -8.51
CA TRP A 274 13.80 5.52 -8.66
C TRP A 274 14.75 6.63 -8.23
N ARG A 275 14.70 7.74 -8.95
CA ARG A 275 15.43 8.97 -8.66
C ARG A 275 14.44 10.13 -8.64
N GLY A 276 14.42 10.88 -7.55
CA GLY A 276 13.62 12.08 -7.40
C GLY A 276 14.51 13.24 -6.99
N SER A 277 14.27 14.43 -7.55
CA SER A 277 15.02 15.64 -7.18
C SER A 277 14.07 16.80 -6.86
N VAL A 278 14.34 17.53 -5.79
CA VAL A 278 13.56 18.71 -5.36
C VAL A 278 14.49 19.81 -4.84
N GLU A 279 14.11 21.07 -5.00
CA GLU A 279 14.81 22.19 -4.38
C GLU A 279 14.24 22.48 -2.99
N VAL A 280 15.12 22.57 -2.00
CA VAL A 280 14.78 22.85 -0.60
C VAL A 280 15.40 24.18 -0.18
N ASN A 281 14.61 25.06 0.43
CA ASN A 281 15.05 26.34 0.96
C ASN A 281 15.76 26.18 2.32
N ALA A 282 16.84 25.39 2.35
CA ALA A 282 17.66 25.17 3.53
C ALA A 282 19.14 24.98 3.14
N PRO A 283 20.09 25.32 4.03
CA PRO A 283 21.50 24.98 3.83
C PRO A 283 21.72 23.46 3.99
N GLN A 284 22.71 22.92 3.27
CA GLN A 284 22.95 21.46 3.20
C GLN A 284 23.12 20.79 4.58
N HIS A 285 23.81 21.45 5.51
CA HIS A 285 24.04 20.91 6.86
C HIS A 285 22.73 20.79 7.68
N ALA A 286 21.83 21.78 7.56
CA ALA A 286 20.53 21.73 8.22
C ALA A 286 19.64 20.64 7.61
N LEU A 287 19.70 20.47 6.29
CA LEU A 287 19.00 19.40 5.59
C LEU A 287 19.53 18.01 5.97
N LEU A 288 20.84 17.84 6.09
CA LEU A 288 21.44 16.59 6.55
C LEU A 288 21.01 16.26 7.99
N GLN A 289 21.00 17.26 8.88
CA GLN A 289 20.53 17.12 10.26
C GLN A 289 19.05 16.70 10.32
N ARG A 290 18.19 17.32 9.49
CA ARG A 290 16.76 16.98 9.36
C ARG A 290 16.55 15.51 9.00
N LEU A 291 17.33 15.00 8.05
CA LEU A 291 17.27 13.61 7.60
C LEU A 291 17.77 12.62 8.68
N LEU A 292 18.84 12.97 9.38
CA LEU A 292 19.50 12.07 10.34
C LEU A 292 18.79 11.98 11.69
N ARG A 293 18.23 13.10 12.17
CA ARG A 293 17.81 13.25 13.58
C ARG A 293 16.38 13.72 13.75
N GLU A 294 15.80 14.40 12.77
CA GLU A 294 14.46 15.00 12.89
C GLU A 294 13.43 14.28 11.98
N HIS A 295 13.46 12.94 11.94
CA HIS A 295 12.58 12.11 11.10
C HIS A 295 11.08 12.38 11.33
N HIS A 296 10.71 12.68 12.57
CA HIS A 296 9.32 12.97 12.95
C HIS A 296 8.76 14.25 12.32
N LEU A 297 9.60 15.17 11.82
CA LEU A 297 9.15 16.42 11.21
C LEU A 297 8.68 16.27 9.77
N TRP A 298 8.93 15.12 9.13
CA TRP A 298 8.60 14.91 7.71
C TRP A 298 8.02 13.54 7.40
N GLU A 299 8.06 12.57 8.32
CA GLU A 299 7.33 11.31 8.20
C GLU A 299 6.24 11.25 9.28
N GLU A 300 5.02 11.64 8.90
CA GLU A 300 3.84 11.65 9.77
C GLU A 300 3.51 10.26 10.34
N ARG A 301 3.81 9.19 9.58
CA ARG A 301 3.52 7.82 10.00
C ARG A 301 4.54 7.27 10.97
N LEU A 302 5.57 8.03 11.33
CA LEU A 302 6.62 7.57 12.23
C LEU A 302 6.01 7.24 13.60
N HIS A 303 6.03 5.96 13.95
CA HIS A 303 5.55 5.52 15.25
C HIS A 303 6.66 5.52 16.30
N GLN A 304 7.83 4.98 15.93
CA GLN A 304 8.99 4.85 16.81
C GLN A 304 10.27 4.89 15.98
N ALA A 305 11.34 5.44 16.53
CA ALA A 305 12.67 5.43 15.94
C ALA A 305 13.73 5.34 17.03
N ALA A 306 14.83 4.64 16.74
CA ALA A 306 15.97 4.53 17.64
C ALA A 306 17.27 4.28 16.86
N VAL A 307 18.38 4.81 17.37
CA VAL A 307 19.71 4.36 16.95
C VAL A 307 20.03 3.12 17.78
N ILE A 308 20.17 1.98 17.11
CA ILE A 308 20.43 0.68 17.76
C ILE A 308 21.92 0.58 18.12
N GLN A 309 22.80 0.98 17.20
CA GLN A 309 24.24 0.87 17.38
C GLN A 309 24.96 1.98 16.62
N THR A 310 25.93 2.64 17.25
CA THR A 310 26.85 3.57 16.57
C THR A 310 28.14 2.84 16.25
N LEU A 311 28.50 2.75 14.97
CA LEU A 311 29.67 1.99 14.49
C LEU A 311 30.89 2.90 14.30
N SER A 312 30.68 4.11 13.79
CA SER A 312 31.71 5.14 13.63
C SER A 312 31.10 6.54 13.81
N LYS A 313 31.88 7.59 13.59
CA LYS A 313 31.41 8.99 13.62
C LYS A 313 30.35 9.28 12.54
N ASP A 314 30.38 8.52 11.46
CA ASP A 314 29.67 8.71 10.20
C ASP A 314 28.92 7.46 9.76
N MET A 315 28.73 6.48 10.65
CA MET A 315 28.02 5.23 10.38
C MET A 315 27.31 4.70 11.62
N GLU A 316 26.05 4.29 11.44
CA GLU A 316 25.25 3.71 12.52
C GLU A 316 24.16 2.77 11.98
N VAL A 317 23.64 1.94 12.88
CA VAL A 317 22.46 1.11 12.66
C VAL A 317 21.26 1.84 13.22
N TYR A 318 20.32 2.17 12.35
CA TYR A 318 19.12 2.93 12.66
C TYR A 318 17.88 2.10 12.40
N TRP A 319 16.97 2.11 13.38
CA TRP A 319 15.72 1.38 13.33
C TRP A 319 14.55 2.34 13.45
N TYR A 320 13.49 2.09 12.69
CA TYR A 320 12.24 2.80 12.83
C TYR A 320 11.03 1.97 12.39
N LEU A 321 9.88 2.31 12.98
CA LEU A 321 8.58 1.74 12.68
C LEU A 321 7.66 2.80 12.11
N LEU A 322 7.00 2.47 11.01
CA LEU A 322 5.95 3.27 10.42
C LEU A 322 4.60 2.62 10.67
N ARG A 323 3.59 3.46 10.93
CA ARG A 323 2.19 3.03 10.90
C ARG A 323 1.82 2.63 9.46
N GLY A 324 1.03 1.58 9.34
CA GLY A 324 0.49 1.16 8.04
C GLY A 324 -0.35 2.28 7.41
N ARG A 325 -0.37 2.35 6.07
CA ARG A 325 -1.18 3.31 5.32
C ARG A 325 -2.65 2.85 5.35
N GLY A 326 -3.37 3.26 6.38
CA GLY A 326 -4.81 3.03 6.51
C GLY A 326 -5.41 3.69 7.75
N HIS A 327 -6.40 4.55 7.55
CA HIS A 327 -7.18 5.12 8.66
C HIS A 327 -8.06 4.03 9.29
N SER A 328 -7.77 3.64 10.53
CA SER A 328 -8.65 3.06 11.58
C SER A 328 -9.62 1.89 11.29
N LEU A 329 -9.82 1.45 10.04
CA LEU A 329 -10.74 0.35 9.67
C LEU A 329 -10.08 -1.03 9.55
N GLY A 330 -8.76 -1.07 9.57
CA GLY A 330 -7.97 -2.29 9.65
C GLY A 330 -6.56 -1.89 10.06
N SER A 331 -6.03 -2.51 11.12
CA SER A 331 -4.62 -2.35 11.47
C SER A 331 -3.79 -3.02 10.38
N GLN A 332 -3.37 -2.25 9.37
CA GLN A 332 -2.24 -2.70 8.56
C GLN A 332 -1.07 -2.95 9.52
N PRO A 333 -0.33 -4.06 9.33
CA PRO A 333 0.82 -4.34 10.17
C PRO A 333 1.81 -3.18 10.09
N LEU A 334 2.49 -2.92 11.21
CA LEU A 334 3.54 -1.91 11.26
C LEU A 334 4.60 -2.24 10.21
N GLN A 335 5.12 -1.21 9.55
CA GLN A 335 6.18 -1.37 8.56
C GLN A 335 7.51 -1.06 9.25
N GLU A 336 8.34 -2.09 9.39
CA GLU A 336 9.63 -2.02 10.08
C GLU A 336 10.78 -1.81 9.10
N HIS A 337 11.70 -0.93 9.48
CA HIS A 337 12.94 -0.68 8.75
C HIS A 337 14.13 -0.75 9.71
N LEU A 338 15.11 -1.58 9.37
CA LEU A 338 16.40 -1.67 10.06
C LEU A 338 17.51 -1.41 9.05
N LEU A 339 18.22 -0.30 9.23
CA LEU A 339 19.12 0.26 8.22
C LEU A 339 20.53 0.41 8.78
N LEU A 340 21.51 -0.08 8.03
CA LEU A 340 22.89 0.39 8.13
C LEU A 340 23.00 1.65 7.30
N ARG A 341 23.34 2.78 7.94
CA ARG A 341 23.46 4.08 7.27
C ARG A 341 24.81 4.71 7.48
N THR A 342 25.31 5.38 6.44
CA THR A 342 26.56 6.15 6.46
C THR A 342 26.36 7.50 5.78
N TRP A 343 27.06 8.54 6.24
CA TRP A 343 26.89 9.89 5.71
C TRP A 343 28.20 10.65 5.64
N GLN A 344 28.28 11.62 4.73
CA GLN A 344 29.39 12.56 4.67
C GLN A 344 28.88 13.95 5.07
N SER A 345 29.45 14.51 6.14
CA SER A 345 29.11 15.86 6.63
C SER A 345 30.15 16.92 6.26
N ASP A 346 31.34 16.51 5.78
CA ASP A 346 32.42 17.43 5.46
C ASP A 346 32.36 17.86 3.98
N PRO A 347 32.09 19.15 3.70
CA PRO A 347 32.03 19.67 2.35
C PRO A 347 33.39 19.71 1.64
N SER A 348 34.50 19.70 2.38
CA SER A 348 35.84 19.70 1.76
C SER A 348 36.19 18.36 1.12
N SER A 349 35.59 17.28 1.61
CA SER A 349 35.76 15.92 1.12
C SER A 349 34.84 15.57 -0.06
N GLY A 350 33.98 16.50 -0.53
CA GLY A 350 32.98 16.26 -1.57
C GLY A 350 31.56 16.66 -1.15
N PRO A 351 30.54 16.38 -1.99
CA PRO A 351 29.16 16.72 -1.67
C PRO A 351 28.64 15.90 -0.49
N LEU A 352 27.75 16.51 0.29
CA LEU A 352 27.11 15.87 1.43
C LEU A 352 26.13 14.81 0.94
N PHE A 353 26.15 13.65 1.60
CA PHE A 353 25.22 12.57 1.28
C PHE A 353 24.86 11.76 2.53
N LEU A 354 23.76 11.02 2.43
CA LEU A 354 23.33 9.99 3.37
C LEU A 354 22.97 8.74 2.56
N SER A 355 23.70 7.66 2.77
CA SER A 355 23.47 6.36 2.15
C SER A 355 22.98 5.34 3.16
N SER A 356 22.10 4.43 2.74
CA SER A 356 21.49 3.43 3.62
C SER A 356 21.14 2.14 2.88
N VAL A 357 21.28 1.02 3.57
CA VAL A 357 20.91 -0.34 3.12
C VAL A 357 20.27 -1.09 4.28
N SER A 358 19.38 -2.04 4.01
CA SER A 358 18.87 -2.93 5.05
C SER A 358 19.96 -3.83 5.62
N THR A 359 19.96 -4.01 6.94
CA THR A 359 20.86 -4.89 7.69
C THR A 359 20.06 -5.71 8.70
N GLU A 360 20.69 -6.69 9.33
CA GLU A 360 20.12 -7.50 10.40
C GLU A 360 20.87 -7.24 11.71
N HIS A 361 20.15 -7.26 12.83
CA HIS A 361 20.75 -7.08 14.15
C HIS A 361 20.11 -8.06 15.14
N PRO A 362 20.89 -8.85 15.90
CA PRO A 362 20.37 -9.93 16.74
C PRO A 362 19.42 -9.45 17.82
N ASP A 363 19.65 -8.25 18.36
CA ASP A 363 18.81 -7.69 19.44
C ASP A 363 17.48 -7.10 18.97
N VAL A 364 17.22 -7.04 17.65
CA VAL A 364 16.03 -6.40 17.09
C VAL A 364 15.03 -7.45 16.58
N GLN A 365 14.07 -7.80 17.44
CA GLN A 365 12.95 -8.66 17.07
C GLN A 365 12.00 -7.96 16.08
N VAL A 366 11.51 -8.71 15.09
CA VAL A 366 10.59 -8.21 14.06
C VAL A 366 9.24 -7.85 14.69
N GLN A 367 8.86 -6.56 14.63
CA GLN A 367 7.59 -6.06 15.18
C GLN A 367 6.49 -5.84 14.13
N GLY A 368 6.74 -6.21 12.86
CA GLY A 368 5.80 -6.01 11.75
C GLY A 368 6.29 -6.57 10.42
N ILE A 369 5.92 -5.95 9.31
CA ILE A 369 6.46 -6.29 7.99
C ILE A 369 7.81 -5.57 7.83
N ARG A 370 8.90 -6.33 7.83
CA ARG A 370 10.24 -5.79 7.61
C ARG A 370 10.47 -5.50 6.13
N SER A 371 10.61 -4.22 5.81
CA SER A 371 10.96 -3.75 4.47
C SER A 371 12.44 -3.98 4.19
N HIS A 372 12.77 -4.24 2.92
CA HIS A 372 14.13 -4.45 2.47
C HIS A 372 14.57 -3.32 1.53
N ILE A 373 15.45 -2.47 2.03
CA ILE A 373 16.09 -1.39 1.28
C ILE A 373 17.34 -1.95 0.62
N HIS A 374 17.28 -2.16 -0.70
CA HIS A 374 18.45 -2.57 -1.47
C HIS A 374 19.47 -1.44 -1.60
N SER A 375 18.98 -0.21 -1.78
CA SER A 375 19.82 0.99 -1.89
C SER A 375 18.98 2.22 -1.59
N SER A 376 19.51 3.16 -0.82
CA SER A 376 18.92 4.47 -0.60
C SER A 376 20.03 5.50 -0.44
N LEU A 377 20.11 6.48 -1.33
CA LEU A 377 21.10 7.54 -1.33
C LEU A 377 20.40 8.90 -1.43
N TYR A 378 20.54 9.72 -0.39
CA TYR A 378 20.26 11.14 -0.44
C TYR A 378 21.54 11.89 -0.77
N LEU A 379 21.53 12.65 -1.85
CA LEU A 379 22.61 13.55 -2.27
C LEU A 379 22.14 15.00 -2.09
N LEU A 380 22.95 15.81 -1.42
CA LEU A 380 22.65 17.19 -1.11
C LEU A 380 23.64 18.08 -1.86
N GLU A 381 23.16 18.85 -2.84
CA GLU A 381 24.00 19.72 -3.67
C GLU A 381 23.65 21.19 -3.41
N PRO A 382 24.62 22.08 -3.12
CA PRO A 382 24.32 23.47 -2.83
C PRO A 382 24.04 24.19 -4.15
N THR A 383 22.85 24.79 -4.27
CA THR A 383 22.49 25.63 -5.41
C THR A 383 22.56 27.13 -5.06
N GLY A 384 22.56 27.45 -3.77
CA GLY A 384 22.82 28.79 -3.23
C GLY A 384 23.07 28.74 -1.72
N ALA A 385 23.33 29.89 -1.10
CA ALA A 385 23.66 29.95 0.33
C ALA A 385 22.58 29.34 1.26
N MET A 386 21.30 29.48 0.87
CA MET A 386 20.14 28.96 1.59
C MET A 386 19.28 28.01 0.74
N LYS A 387 19.85 27.47 -0.35
CA LYS A 387 19.15 26.57 -1.25
C LYS A 387 19.98 25.33 -1.53
N THR A 388 19.36 24.18 -1.36
CA THR A 388 19.97 22.87 -1.58
C THR A 388 19.09 22.06 -2.51
N ARG A 389 19.68 21.50 -3.56
CA ARG A 389 19.05 20.48 -4.39
C ARG A 389 19.19 19.13 -3.68
N LEU A 390 18.06 18.55 -3.30
CA LEU A 390 17.98 17.23 -2.69
C LEU A 390 17.65 16.22 -3.78
N THR A 391 18.57 15.28 -4.03
CA THR A 391 18.33 14.15 -4.93
C THR A 391 18.27 12.88 -4.09
N HIS A 392 17.18 12.12 -4.18
CA HIS A 392 17.05 10.82 -3.54
C HIS A 392 16.97 9.72 -4.59
N VAL A 393 17.90 8.77 -4.51
CA VAL A 393 17.91 7.54 -5.31
C VAL A 393 17.58 6.38 -4.41
N CYS A 394 16.53 5.63 -4.71
CA CYS A 394 16.10 4.54 -3.85
C CYS A 394 15.63 3.32 -4.63
N ARG A 395 15.75 2.17 -3.97
CA ARG A 395 15.20 0.89 -4.37
C ARG A 395 14.80 0.13 -3.12
N THR A 396 13.49 0.10 -2.87
CA THR A 396 12.92 -0.44 -1.63
C THR A 396 11.84 -1.47 -1.95
N ASP A 397 11.99 -2.66 -1.39
CA ASP A 397 10.94 -3.67 -1.30
C ASP A 397 10.18 -3.47 0.01
N THR A 398 8.93 -3.02 -0.07
CA THR A 398 8.10 -2.83 1.12
C THR A 398 7.52 -4.14 1.65
N ARG A 399 7.68 -5.24 0.89
CA ARG A 399 7.05 -6.56 1.07
C ARG A 399 5.51 -6.49 1.05
N GLY A 400 4.88 -7.57 0.62
CA GLY A 400 3.41 -7.66 0.55
C GLY A 400 2.77 -6.73 -0.49
N ARG A 401 3.51 -6.42 -1.57
CA ARG A 401 3.05 -5.66 -2.73
C ARG A 401 3.49 -6.36 -4.00
N SER A 402 2.69 -6.23 -5.06
CA SER A 402 3.03 -6.76 -6.38
C SER A 402 4.13 -5.93 -7.06
N GLN A 403 4.86 -6.54 -8.01
CA GLN A 403 5.82 -5.81 -8.84
C GLN A 403 5.17 -4.65 -9.61
N GLU A 404 3.96 -4.87 -10.13
CA GLU A 404 3.20 -3.86 -10.86
C GLU A 404 2.80 -2.68 -9.98
N TRP A 405 2.50 -2.94 -8.69
CA TRP A 405 2.30 -1.85 -7.73
C TRP A 405 3.58 -1.04 -7.56
N HIS A 406 4.72 -1.69 -7.38
CA HIS A 406 6.00 -0.99 -7.22
C HIS A 406 6.37 -0.13 -8.44
N SER A 407 6.08 -0.59 -9.65
CA SER A 407 6.38 0.16 -10.87
C SER A 407 5.48 1.39 -11.07
N ARG A 408 4.27 1.39 -10.51
CA ARG A 408 3.32 2.50 -10.62
C ARG A 408 3.38 3.47 -9.43
N VAL A 409 3.61 2.96 -8.22
CA VAL A 409 3.38 3.72 -6.99
C VAL A 409 4.67 4.23 -6.35
N SER A 410 5.80 3.51 -6.48
CA SER A 410 7.04 3.87 -5.77
C SER A 410 7.55 5.27 -6.14
N GLY A 411 7.38 5.70 -7.39
CA GLY A 411 7.73 7.06 -7.82
C GLY A 411 6.90 8.15 -7.12
N HIS A 412 5.60 7.92 -6.95
CA HIS A 412 4.73 8.83 -6.20
C HIS A 412 5.09 8.86 -4.70
N LEU A 413 5.46 7.72 -4.11
CA LEU A 413 5.90 7.67 -2.72
C LEU A 413 7.20 8.44 -2.51
N LEU A 414 8.15 8.30 -3.44
CA LEU A 414 9.40 9.03 -3.44
C LEU A 414 9.14 10.55 -3.53
N ALA A 415 8.28 10.97 -4.46
CA ALA A 415 7.91 12.38 -4.60
C ALA A 415 7.26 12.93 -3.33
N ALA A 416 6.29 12.20 -2.76
CA ALA A 416 5.63 12.60 -1.53
C ALA A 416 6.64 12.75 -0.37
N SER A 417 7.55 11.80 -0.20
CA SER A 417 8.62 11.87 0.80
C SER A 417 9.51 13.10 0.61
N LEU A 418 9.91 13.40 -0.63
CA LEU A 418 10.74 14.56 -0.95
C LEU A 418 10.01 15.89 -0.67
N LEU A 419 8.71 15.95 -1.00
CA LEU A 419 7.87 17.11 -0.70
C LEU A 419 7.70 17.29 0.80
N SER A 420 7.41 16.23 1.57
CA SER A 420 7.33 16.32 3.03
C SER A 420 8.64 16.82 3.66
N ILE A 421 9.79 16.34 3.16
CA ILE A 421 11.11 16.84 3.60
C ILE A 421 11.25 18.33 3.28
N ARG A 422 10.92 18.76 2.06
CA ARG A 422 10.96 20.17 1.65
C ARG A 422 10.06 21.04 2.53
N ASP A 423 8.81 20.63 2.68
CA ASP A 423 7.75 21.39 3.35
C ASP A 423 7.99 21.47 4.86
N SER A 424 8.71 20.51 5.44
CA SER A 424 9.16 20.58 6.83
C SER A 424 10.05 21.80 7.15
N PHE A 425 10.65 22.44 6.14
CA PHE A 425 11.42 23.69 6.30
C PHE A 425 10.60 24.97 6.09
N SER A 426 9.35 24.86 5.64
CA SER A 426 8.44 26.00 5.47
C SER A 426 7.90 26.48 6.83
N SER A 427 7.70 27.78 6.97
CA SER A 427 7.15 28.41 8.20
C SER A 427 5.78 27.84 8.59
N ASP A 428 4.94 27.56 7.60
CA ASP A 428 3.54 27.15 7.79
C ASP A 428 3.43 25.74 8.38
N TYR A 429 4.46 24.90 8.22
CA TYR A 429 4.49 23.54 8.78
C TYR A 429 4.71 23.51 10.29
N ARG A 430 5.17 24.61 10.90
CA ARG A 430 5.35 24.73 12.35
C ARG A 430 4.04 25.00 13.08
N GLU A 431 3.03 25.57 12.42
CA GLU A 431 1.75 25.92 13.06
C GLU A 431 0.75 24.75 13.09
N THR A 432 0.91 23.75 12.22
CA THR A 432 0.00 22.59 12.14
C THR A 432 0.39 21.41 13.03
N ASN A 433 1.60 21.42 13.62
CA ASN A 433 2.15 20.33 14.43
C ASN A 433 2.51 20.74 15.89
N ILE A 434 2.05 21.90 16.35
CA ILE A 434 2.02 22.31 17.77
C ILE A 434 0.56 22.21 18.24
#